data_AF-A0A503KPR3-F1
#
_entry.id   AF-A0A503KPR3-F1
#
_cell.length_a   1.000
_cell.length_b   1.000
_cell.length_c   1.000
_cell.angle_alpha   90.00
_cell.angle_beta   90.00
_cell.angle_gamma   90.00
#
_symmetry.space_group_name_H-M   'P 1'
#
loop_
_entity.id
_entity.type
_entity.pdbx_description
1 polymer ?
#
loop_
_entity_poly.entity_id
_entity_poly.type
_entity_poly.pdbx_seq_one_letter_code
_entity_poly.pdbx_strand_id
1 'polypeptide(L)'
;MDSSKALGEATQELEHATRPSDVAATAQRQPNSRRSGAAETGEQSIDYDSLGIPKAAVASFEEAREMFASLGRKRTEEVFDCGEMLAKVRGKSPSQEVFERWSKQACRLTRRGAGNYIAVHTNLRPHRKILIGCSVPAAAMYALATAQDETVASVVADLKAGKRPTVREIKVLVSGESHAVQPEPADIAGVDGLRALARAKVQNGVPILVGRLREMLYDIQAALEPHFEGKNVAKGALLAKVEHPARRARSELQNLALFVEPNSQSSETWRVHSALFPHGSQWEKVSMVLYKLGGREDWPDAKDLGLWLLKDVVPALEFAIGAKPSKGASKE
;
A
#
# COMPACT_ATOMS: atom_id res chain seq x y z
N MET A 1 51.21 -27.15 42.82
CA MET A 1 50.33 -28.27 43.22
C MET A 1 48.99 -27.68 43.61
N ASP A 2 47.85 -27.98 43.03
CA ASP A 2 47.52 -28.50 41.71
C ASP A 2 46.02 -28.22 41.54
N SER A 3 45.68 -26.99 41.14
CA SER A 3 44.30 -26.63 40.78
C SER A 3 43.97 -27.00 39.32
N SER A 4 44.89 -27.71 38.66
CA SER A 4 44.80 -28.21 37.28
C SER A 4 43.81 -29.36 37.09
N LYS A 5 43.09 -29.77 38.14
CA LYS A 5 42.19 -30.94 38.10
C LYS A 5 40.70 -30.62 37.98
N ALA A 6 40.30 -29.34 38.00
CA ALA A 6 38.90 -28.94 37.79
C ALA A 6 38.63 -28.26 36.43
N LEU A 7 39.69 -28.04 35.63
CA LEU A 7 39.65 -27.49 34.27
C LEU A 7 39.68 -28.59 33.18
N GLY A 8 39.65 -29.88 33.57
CA GLY A 8 39.82 -31.02 32.68
C GLY A 8 38.56 -31.81 32.34
N GLU A 9 37.42 -31.59 33.03
CA GLU A 9 36.19 -32.38 32.81
C GLU A 9 35.02 -31.57 32.22
N ALA A 10 35.10 -30.24 32.18
CA ALA A 10 34.11 -29.40 31.48
C ALA A 10 34.47 -29.09 30.01
N THR A 11 35.66 -29.52 29.59
CA THR A 11 36.24 -29.32 28.24
C THR A 11 36.05 -30.54 27.32
N GLN A 12 35.29 -31.55 27.74
CA GLN A 12 35.16 -32.83 27.03
C GLN A 12 33.77 -33.13 26.43
N GLU A 13 32.81 -32.19 26.45
CA GLU A 13 31.49 -32.39 25.82
C GLU A 13 31.14 -31.44 24.66
N LEU A 14 32.07 -30.64 24.14
CA LEU A 14 31.80 -29.75 22.99
C LEU A 14 32.76 -29.88 21.80
N GLU A 15 33.71 -30.81 21.83
CA GLU A 15 34.54 -31.17 20.68
C GLU A 15 34.23 -32.57 20.18
N HIS A 16 33.20 -32.69 19.34
CA HIS A 16 33.27 -33.55 18.16
C HIS A 16 32.19 -33.19 17.13
N ALA A 17 32.68 -32.96 15.91
CA ALA A 17 31.97 -33.04 14.62
C ALA A 17 30.99 -31.89 14.30
N THR A 18 31.17 -31.07 13.26
CA THR A 18 32.08 -31.07 12.12
C THR A 18 31.96 -29.69 11.45
N ARG A 19 33.08 -29.05 11.07
CA ARG A 19 33.09 -28.13 9.91
C ARG A 19 33.39 -28.96 8.66
N PRO A 20 32.73 -28.72 7.53
CA PRO A 20 33.53 -28.37 6.36
C PRO A 20 32.93 -27.25 5.50
N SER A 21 33.87 -26.51 4.94
CA SER A 21 33.78 -25.49 3.89
C SER A 21 33.41 -26.05 2.51
N ASP A 22 32.87 -25.15 1.68
CA ASP A 22 32.79 -25.10 0.20
C ASP A 22 32.23 -26.31 -0.57
N VAL A 23 31.13 -26.09 -1.32
CA VAL A 23 31.01 -26.30 -2.78
C VAL A 23 29.64 -25.79 -3.28
N ALA A 24 29.72 -24.81 -4.17
CA ALA A 24 28.92 -24.53 -5.37
C ALA A 24 27.37 -24.68 -5.37
N ALA A 25 26.75 -23.55 -5.74
CA ALA A 25 25.73 -23.37 -6.79
C ALA A 25 24.36 -24.08 -6.69
N THR A 26 23.35 -23.34 -7.15
CA THR A 26 21.90 -23.66 -7.24
C THR A 26 21.17 -23.68 -5.89
N ALA A 27 20.13 -22.89 -5.61
CA ALA A 27 19.18 -22.19 -6.46
C ALA A 27 18.86 -20.80 -5.90
N GLN A 28 19.11 -19.77 -6.71
CA GLN A 28 18.48 -18.46 -6.56
C GLN A 28 16.96 -18.65 -6.70
N ARG A 29 16.21 -18.59 -5.60
CA ARG A 29 14.78 -18.29 -5.66
C ARG A 29 14.66 -16.83 -6.09
N GLN A 30 14.51 -16.64 -7.40
CA GLN A 30 14.15 -15.35 -7.98
C GLN A 30 12.91 -14.81 -7.25
N PRO A 31 12.94 -13.53 -6.81
CA PRO A 31 11.71 -12.79 -6.59
C PRO A 31 10.99 -12.82 -7.93
N ASN A 32 9.75 -13.31 -7.94
CA ASN A 32 8.94 -13.43 -9.14
C ASN A 32 8.83 -12.02 -9.74
N SER A 33 9.73 -11.71 -10.67
CA SER A 33 9.64 -10.52 -11.49
C SER A 33 8.24 -10.56 -12.06
N ARG A 34 7.46 -9.52 -11.81
CA ARG A 34 6.34 -9.21 -12.70
C ARG A 34 7.02 -9.04 -14.05
N ARG A 35 7.07 -10.13 -14.81
CA ARG A 35 7.15 -10.11 -16.25
C ARG A 35 6.09 -9.10 -16.62
N SER A 36 6.54 -7.94 -17.07
CA SER A 36 5.81 -7.14 -18.04
C SER A 36 5.55 -8.09 -19.20
N GLY A 37 4.47 -8.88 -19.08
CA GLY A 37 3.89 -9.54 -20.21
C GLY A 37 3.44 -8.41 -21.09
N ALA A 38 4.27 -8.10 -22.09
CA ALA A 38 3.79 -7.53 -23.32
C ALA A 38 2.48 -8.25 -23.63
N ALA A 39 1.42 -7.47 -23.84
CA ALA A 39 0.10 -8.01 -24.12
C ALA A 39 0.23 -8.98 -25.30
N GLU A 40 0.23 -10.28 -24.99
CA GLU A 40 -0.16 -11.28 -25.97
C GLU A 40 -1.65 -11.04 -26.19
N THR A 41 -1.97 -10.19 -27.17
CA THR A 41 -3.20 -10.27 -27.95
C THR A 41 -3.21 -11.61 -28.67
N GLY A 42 -3.31 -12.69 -27.90
CA GLY A 42 -3.73 -13.97 -28.41
C GLY A 42 -5.21 -13.87 -28.64
N GLU A 43 -5.61 -13.65 -29.89
CA GLU A 43 -6.93 -14.04 -30.38
C GLU A 43 -7.07 -15.56 -30.17
N GLN A 44 -7.40 -15.97 -28.94
CA GLN A 44 -7.90 -17.30 -28.69
C GLN A 44 -9.30 -17.33 -29.30
N SER A 45 -9.37 -17.79 -30.55
CA SER A 45 -10.63 -18.14 -31.21
C SER A 45 -11.36 -19.14 -30.33
N ILE A 46 -12.52 -18.75 -29.79
CA ILE A 46 -13.34 -19.63 -28.97
C ILE A 46 -14.15 -20.51 -29.90
N ASP A 47 -14.02 -21.82 -29.74
CA ASP A 47 -14.87 -22.77 -30.46
C ASP A 47 -16.26 -22.83 -29.81
N TYR A 48 -17.17 -21.98 -30.30
CA TYR A 48 -18.55 -21.87 -29.82
C TYR A 48 -19.38 -23.14 -30.09
N ASP A 49 -19.07 -23.87 -31.18
CA ASP A 49 -19.75 -25.11 -31.52
C ASP A 49 -19.41 -26.20 -30.49
N SER A 50 -18.15 -26.28 -30.04
CA SER A 50 -17.74 -27.18 -28.95
C SER A 50 -18.37 -26.87 -27.59
N LEU A 51 -18.83 -25.63 -27.39
CA LEU A 51 -19.53 -25.18 -26.19
C LEU A 51 -21.05 -25.37 -26.31
N GLY A 52 -21.55 -25.81 -27.47
CA GLY A 52 -22.98 -25.98 -27.74
C GLY A 52 -23.74 -24.66 -27.84
N ILE A 53 -23.06 -23.53 -28.07
CA ILE A 53 -23.69 -22.21 -28.16
C ILE A 53 -24.36 -22.08 -29.54
N PRO A 54 -25.66 -21.74 -29.63
CA PRO A 54 -26.34 -21.60 -30.90
C PRO A 54 -25.68 -20.53 -31.78
N LYS A 55 -25.54 -20.79 -33.09
CA LYS A 55 -24.94 -19.83 -34.05
C LYS A 55 -25.60 -18.45 -34.01
N ALA A 56 -26.91 -18.39 -33.77
CA ALA A 56 -27.65 -17.14 -33.62
C ALA A 56 -27.28 -16.34 -32.35
N ALA A 57 -26.69 -16.98 -31.33
CA ALA A 57 -26.25 -16.34 -30.09
C ALA A 57 -24.78 -15.91 -30.13
N VAL A 58 -23.96 -16.49 -31.01
CA VAL A 58 -22.49 -16.26 -31.08
C VAL A 58 -22.14 -14.77 -31.15
N ALA A 59 -22.87 -13.98 -31.95
CA ALA A 59 -22.63 -12.54 -32.07
C ALA A 59 -22.70 -11.80 -30.71
N SER A 60 -23.64 -12.16 -29.83
CA SER A 60 -23.75 -11.55 -28.49
C SER A 60 -22.64 -12.01 -27.54
N PHE A 61 -22.13 -13.23 -27.72
CA PHE A 61 -21.00 -13.73 -26.93
C PHE A 61 -19.68 -13.06 -27.38
N GLU A 62 -19.52 -12.82 -28.68
CA GLU A 62 -18.37 -12.07 -29.22
C GLU A 62 -18.40 -10.61 -28.79
N GLU A 63 -19.53 -9.93 -28.90
CA GLU A 63 -19.70 -8.54 -28.43
C GLU A 63 -19.34 -8.40 -26.94
N ALA A 64 -19.76 -9.36 -26.11
CA ALA A 64 -19.41 -9.39 -24.71
C ALA A 64 -17.90 -9.62 -24.48
N ARG A 65 -17.29 -10.52 -25.25
CA ARG A 65 -15.83 -10.79 -25.17
C ARG A 65 -15.03 -9.54 -25.51
N GLU A 66 -15.37 -8.86 -26.62
CA GLU A 66 -14.72 -7.63 -27.06
C GLU A 66 -14.85 -6.51 -26.04
N MET A 67 -16.05 -6.33 -25.47
CA MET A 67 -16.28 -5.36 -24.39
C MET A 67 -15.39 -5.64 -23.17
N PHE A 68 -15.25 -6.89 -22.75
CA PHE A 68 -14.38 -7.22 -21.62
C PHE A 68 -12.88 -7.07 -21.93
N ALA A 69 -12.49 -7.29 -23.18
CA ALA A 69 -11.12 -7.12 -23.65
C ALA A 69 -10.71 -5.65 -23.78
N SER A 70 -11.63 -4.76 -24.19
CA SER A 70 -11.37 -3.32 -24.32
C SER A 70 -11.31 -2.60 -22.97
N LEU A 71 -11.96 -3.15 -21.93
CA LEU A 71 -12.07 -2.54 -20.62
C LEU A 71 -10.87 -2.83 -19.71
N GLY A 72 -9.98 -1.84 -19.56
CA GLY A 72 -8.91 -1.81 -18.56
C GLY A 72 -9.42 -1.69 -17.12
N ARG A 73 -9.19 -0.53 -16.47
CA ARG A 73 -9.71 -0.27 -15.11
C ARG A 73 -11.18 0.14 -15.18
N LYS A 74 -12.06 -0.79 -14.83
CA LYS A 74 -13.52 -0.64 -14.90
C LYS A 74 -14.03 0.49 -13.98
N ARG A 75 -14.62 1.53 -14.57
CA ARG A 75 -15.37 2.62 -13.92
C ARG A 75 -16.75 2.12 -13.50
N THR A 76 -17.42 2.88 -12.61
CA THR A 76 -18.74 2.51 -12.07
C THR A 76 -19.78 2.24 -13.15
N GLU A 77 -19.80 3.05 -14.21
CA GLU A 77 -20.68 2.87 -15.37
C GLU A 77 -20.37 1.58 -16.14
N GLU A 78 -19.09 1.33 -16.44
CA GLU A 78 -18.63 0.15 -17.16
C GLU A 78 -18.95 -1.16 -16.41
N VAL A 79 -19.06 -1.14 -15.07
CA VAL A 79 -19.52 -2.29 -14.28
C VAL A 79 -21.00 -2.61 -14.53
N PHE A 80 -21.85 -1.59 -14.70
CA PHE A 80 -23.26 -1.79 -15.07
C PHE A 80 -23.38 -2.36 -16.48
N ASP A 81 -22.62 -1.83 -17.44
CA ASP A 81 -22.65 -2.27 -18.84
C ASP A 81 -22.12 -3.71 -18.97
N CYS A 82 -21.05 -4.04 -18.27
CA CYS A 82 -20.54 -5.42 -18.12
C CYS A 82 -21.64 -6.36 -17.57
N GLY A 83 -22.37 -5.91 -16.55
CA GLY A 83 -23.44 -6.69 -15.92
C GLY A 83 -24.63 -6.92 -16.84
N GLU A 84 -25.03 -5.90 -17.60
CA GLU A 84 -26.10 -6.00 -18.59
C GLU A 84 -25.74 -7.00 -19.69
N MET A 85 -24.52 -6.90 -20.21
CA MET A 85 -24.05 -7.76 -21.29
C MET A 85 -23.94 -9.22 -20.84
N LEU A 86 -23.37 -9.47 -19.65
CA LEU A 86 -23.32 -10.81 -19.07
C LEU A 86 -24.71 -11.38 -18.79
N ALA A 87 -25.69 -10.56 -18.40
CA ALA A 87 -27.07 -11.02 -18.20
C ALA A 87 -27.73 -11.44 -19.52
N LYS A 88 -27.52 -10.66 -20.60
CA LYS A 88 -27.99 -11.00 -21.96
C LYS A 88 -27.39 -12.30 -22.46
N VAL A 89 -26.07 -12.46 -22.32
CA VAL A 89 -25.35 -13.67 -22.73
C VAL A 89 -25.79 -14.88 -21.91
N ARG A 90 -25.95 -14.72 -20.59
CA ARG A 90 -26.46 -15.79 -19.72
C ARG A 90 -27.85 -16.27 -20.14
N GLY A 91 -28.74 -15.38 -20.55
CA GLY A 91 -30.08 -15.74 -21.03
C GLY A 91 -30.09 -16.48 -22.38
N LYS A 92 -29.02 -16.35 -23.18
CA LYS A 92 -28.84 -17.05 -24.46
C LYS A 92 -27.97 -18.31 -24.35
N SER A 93 -27.41 -18.57 -23.18
CA SER A 93 -26.58 -19.75 -22.93
C SER A 93 -27.45 -20.99 -22.76
N PRO A 94 -27.11 -22.13 -23.38
CA PRO A 94 -27.83 -23.39 -23.21
C PRO A 94 -27.92 -23.87 -21.77
N SER A 95 -26.87 -23.63 -20.99
CA SER A 95 -26.81 -23.98 -19.57
C SER A 95 -25.92 -23.01 -18.78
N GLN A 96 -26.05 -23.07 -17.46
CA GLN A 96 -25.21 -22.32 -16.53
C GLN A 96 -23.73 -22.75 -16.62
N GLU A 97 -23.46 -24.04 -16.81
CA GLU A 97 -22.09 -24.56 -16.94
C GLU A 97 -21.40 -24.09 -18.22
N VAL A 98 -22.14 -24.03 -19.33
CA VAL A 98 -21.64 -23.50 -20.61
C VAL A 98 -21.30 -22.01 -20.47
N PHE A 99 -22.16 -21.24 -19.81
CA PHE A 99 -21.91 -19.83 -19.52
C PHE A 99 -20.66 -19.63 -18.66
N GLU A 100 -20.47 -20.45 -17.63
CA GLU A 100 -19.31 -20.36 -16.74
C GLU A 100 -18.01 -20.73 -17.45
N ARG A 101 -18.02 -21.78 -18.28
CA ARG A 101 -16.87 -22.16 -19.12
C ARG A 101 -16.50 -21.05 -20.09
N TRP A 102 -17.49 -20.50 -20.81
CA TRP A 102 -17.27 -19.38 -21.72
C TRP A 102 -16.76 -18.14 -20.97
N SER A 103 -17.38 -17.75 -19.85
CA SER A 103 -17.00 -16.56 -19.08
C SER A 103 -15.57 -16.66 -18.53
N LYS A 104 -15.14 -17.87 -18.16
CA LYS A 104 -13.75 -18.14 -17.75
C LYS A 104 -12.77 -18.03 -18.92
N GLN A 105 -13.11 -18.57 -20.08
CA GLN A 105 -12.24 -18.56 -21.27
C GLN A 105 -12.17 -17.18 -21.92
N ALA A 106 -13.32 -16.56 -22.18
CA ALA A 106 -13.47 -15.29 -22.89
C ALA A 106 -13.14 -14.06 -22.03
N CYS A 107 -13.65 -14.03 -20.80
CA CYS A 107 -13.63 -12.83 -19.95
C CYS A 107 -12.68 -12.97 -18.75
N ARG A 108 -12.04 -14.14 -18.57
CA ARG A 108 -11.19 -14.49 -17.41
C ARG A 108 -11.90 -14.30 -16.06
N LEU A 109 -13.23 -14.49 -16.05
CA LEU A 109 -14.04 -14.36 -14.84
C LEU A 109 -14.26 -15.71 -14.17
N THR A 110 -14.31 -15.70 -12.84
CA THR A 110 -14.84 -16.84 -12.08
C THR A 110 -16.36 -16.83 -12.11
N ARG A 111 -17.00 -17.97 -11.81
CA ARG A 111 -18.46 -18.07 -11.60
C ARG A 111 -19.01 -16.95 -10.72
N ARG A 112 -18.36 -16.74 -9.56
CA ARG A 112 -18.72 -15.67 -8.62
C ARG A 112 -18.50 -14.28 -9.22
N GLY A 113 -17.40 -14.07 -9.95
CA GLY A 113 -17.11 -12.81 -10.63
C GLY A 113 -18.21 -12.42 -11.62
N ALA A 114 -18.58 -13.34 -12.51
CA ALA A 114 -19.65 -13.12 -13.48
C ALA A 114 -21.01 -12.87 -12.78
N GLY A 115 -21.32 -13.66 -11.74
CA GLY A 115 -22.53 -13.48 -10.93
C GLY A 115 -22.62 -12.10 -10.28
N ASN A 116 -21.49 -11.57 -9.75
CA ASN A 116 -21.46 -10.25 -9.13
C ASN A 116 -21.79 -9.12 -10.13
N TYR A 117 -21.24 -9.16 -11.35
CA TYR A 117 -21.57 -8.14 -12.37
C TYR A 117 -23.06 -8.18 -12.73
N ILE A 118 -23.60 -9.38 -12.95
CA ILE A 118 -25.02 -9.56 -13.25
C ILE A 118 -25.89 -9.05 -12.09
N ALA A 119 -25.51 -9.35 -10.84
CA ALA A 119 -26.23 -8.91 -9.66
C ALA A 119 -26.22 -7.37 -9.52
N VAL A 120 -25.10 -6.72 -9.82
CA VAL A 120 -25.03 -5.24 -9.84
C VAL A 120 -26.01 -4.67 -10.85
N HIS A 121 -26.00 -5.17 -12.09
CA HIS A 121 -26.93 -4.69 -13.11
C HIS A 121 -28.39 -4.96 -12.74
N THR A 122 -28.70 -6.11 -12.16
CA THR A 122 -30.08 -6.53 -11.89
C THR A 122 -30.66 -5.83 -10.66
N ASN A 123 -29.92 -5.84 -9.55
CA ASN A 123 -30.42 -5.43 -8.23
C ASN A 123 -30.17 -3.94 -7.97
N LEU A 124 -29.09 -3.36 -8.50
CA LEU A 124 -28.76 -1.95 -8.29
C LEU A 124 -29.21 -1.04 -9.44
N ARG A 125 -29.91 -1.57 -10.45
CA ARG A 125 -30.45 -0.81 -11.59
C ARG A 125 -31.21 0.46 -11.18
N PRO A 126 -32.10 0.42 -10.17
CA PRO A 126 -32.87 1.60 -9.76
C PRO A 126 -31.98 2.74 -9.25
N HIS A 127 -30.79 2.41 -8.74
CA HIS A 127 -29.85 3.36 -8.14
C HIS A 127 -28.66 3.70 -9.04
N ARG A 128 -28.64 3.23 -10.30
CA ARG A 128 -27.52 3.39 -11.25
C ARG A 128 -27.02 4.84 -11.34
N LYS A 129 -27.92 5.80 -11.52
CA LYS A 129 -27.56 7.23 -11.66
C LYS A 129 -26.79 7.77 -10.45
N ILE A 130 -27.24 7.40 -9.25
CA ILE A 130 -26.64 7.88 -7.99
C ILE A 130 -25.27 7.22 -7.78
N LEU A 131 -25.19 5.90 -7.99
CA LEU A 131 -23.94 5.17 -7.83
C LEU A 131 -22.85 5.65 -8.80
N ILE A 132 -23.22 5.94 -10.05
CA ILE A 132 -22.32 6.54 -11.05
C ILE A 132 -21.90 7.95 -10.62
N GLY A 133 -22.85 8.81 -10.23
CA GLY A 133 -22.57 10.17 -9.77
C GLY A 133 -21.63 10.22 -8.56
N CYS A 134 -21.74 9.25 -7.66
CA CYS A 134 -20.87 9.13 -6.48
C CYS A 134 -19.57 8.35 -6.73
N SER A 135 -19.33 7.88 -7.97
CA SER A 135 -18.14 7.08 -8.34
C SER A 135 -17.90 5.88 -7.41
N VAL A 136 -18.97 5.14 -7.08
CA VAL A 136 -18.88 4.04 -6.12
C VAL A 136 -17.99 2.92 -6.66
N PRO A 137 -17.00 2.42 -5.88
CA PRO A 137 -16.10 1.36 -6.32
C PRO A 137 -16.84 0.03 -6.60
N ALA A 138 -16.36 -0.75 -7.57
CA ALA A 138 -16.95 -2.05 -7.94
C ALA A 138 -17.11 -3.00 -6.74
N ALA A 139 -16.13 -3.04 -5.83
CA ALA A 139 -16.19 -3.89 -4.64
C ALA A 139 -17.34 -3.51 -3.68
N ALA A 140 -17.68 -2.22 -3.57
CA ALA A 140 -18.83 -1.76 -2.79
C ALA A 140 -20.14 -2.16 -3.49
N MET A 141 -20.21 -1.98 -4.82
CA MET A 141 -21.38 -2.41 -5.59
C MET A 141 -21.62 -3.93 -5.51
N TYR A 142 -20.57 -4.75 -5.49
CA TYR A 142 -20.72 -6.20 -5.31
C TYR A 142 -21.31 -6.57 -3.95
N ALA A 143 -20.95 -5.84 -2.89
CA ALA A 143 -21.53 -6.05 -1.57
C ALA A 143 -22.99 -5.58 -1.49
N LEU A 144 -23.28 -4.41 -2.08
CA LEU A 144 -24.64 -3.86 -2.14
C LEU A 144 -25.58 -4.71 -2.98
N ALA A 145 -25.09 -5.31 -4.06
CA ALA A 145 -25.91 -6.12 -4.96
C ALA A 145 -26.48 -7.39 -4.28
N THR A 146 -25.92 -7.83 -3.16
CA THR A 146 -26.42 -8.95 -2.36
C THR A 146 -27.20 -8.51 -1.12
N ALA A 147 -27.38 -7.20 -0.93
CA ALA A 147 -28.04 -6.63 0.24
C ALA A 147 -29.57 -6.66 0.10
N GLN A 148 -30.26 -6.52 1.24
CA GLN A 148 -31.69 -6.22 1.26
C GLN A 148 -31.94 -4.79 0.78
N ASP A 149 -33.11 -4.55 0.18
CA ASP A 149 -33.48 -3.26 -0.42
C ASP A 149 -33.40 -2.09 0.58
N GLU A 150 -33.72 -2.34 1.85
CA GLU A 150 -33.62 -1.35 2.94
C GLU A 150 -32.17 -0.90 3.17
N THR A 151 -31.22 -1.84 3.19
CA THR A 151 -29.79 -1.55 3.32
C THR A 151 -29.26 -0.80 2.10
N VAL A 152 -29.71 -1.16 0.89
CA VAL A 152 -29.35 -0.45 -0.34
C VAL A 152 -29.87 0.98 -0.28
N ALA A 153 -31.13 1.19 0.12
CA ALA A 153 -31.74 2.51 0.25
C ALA A 153 -31.01 3.39 1.26
N SER A 154 -30.62 2.81 2.41
CA SER A 154 -29.85 3.50 3.46
C SER A 154 -28.48 3.98 2.95
N VAL A 155 -27.70 3.09 2.32
CA VAL A 155 -26.38 3.47 1.77
C VAL A 155 -26.52 4.49 0.64
N VAL A 156 -27.55 4.37 -0.20
CA VAL A 156 -27.84 5.35 -1.25
C VAL A 156 -28.23 6.72 -0.67
N ALA A 157 -28.96 6.76 0.45
CA ALA A 157 -29.28 8.00 1.15
C ALA A 157 -28.03 8.67 1.74
N ASP A 158 -27.14 7.89 2.36
CA ASP A 158 -25.86 8.39 2.86
C ASP A 158 -24.97 8.96 1.75
N LEU A 159 -24.91 8.29 0.59
CA LEU A 159 -24.20 8.78 -0.59
C LEU A 159 -24.76 10.11 -1.11
N LYS A 160 -26.10 10.27 -1.12
CA LYS A 160 -26.75 11.55 -1.47
C LYS A 160 -26.44 12.66 -0.47
N ALA A 161 -26.31 12.31 0.81
CA ALA A 161 -25.91 13.24 1.88
C ALA A 161 -24.41 13.57 1.88
N GLY A 162 -23.63 13.04 0.92
CA GLY A 162 -22.20 13.28 0.79
C GLY A 162 -21.32 12.39 1.67
N LYS A 163 -21.91 11.50 2.47
CA LYS A 163 -21.15 10.49 3.23
C LYS A 163 -20.66 9.40 2.28
N ARG A 164 -19.45 8.88 2.52
CA ARG A 164 -18.84 7.83 1.70
C ARG A 164 -18.49 6.61 2.55
N PRO A 165 -19.46 5.72 2.82
CA PRO A 165 -19.20 4.52 3.58
C PRO A 165 -18.19 3.64 2.85
N THR A 166 -17.25 3.10 3.61
CA THR A 166 -16.22 2.18 3.14
C THR A 166 -16.84 0.83 2.76
N VAL A 167 -16.14 0.06 1.91
CA VAL A 167 -16.57 -1.32 1.55
C VAL A 167 -16.76 -2.19 2.81
N ARG A 168 -16.00 -1.94 3.87
CA ARG A 168 -16.11 -2.67 5.14
C ARG A 168 -17.40 -2.32 5.87
N GLU A 169 -17.71 -1.04 6.00
CA GLU A 169 -18.97 -0.58 6.62
C GLU A 169 -20.18 -1.08 5.84
N ILE A 170 -20.14 -1.02 4.50
CA ILE A 170 -21.19 -1.58 3.65
C ILE A 170 -21.35 -3.08 3.90
N LYS A 171 -20.25 -3.86 3.96
CA LYS A 171 -20.35 -5.30 4.24
C LYS A 171 -20.97 -5.61 5.61
N VAL A 172 -20.69 -4.79 6.61
CA VAL A 172 -21.27 -4.91 7.96
C VAL A 172 -22.77 -4.61 7.93
N LEU A 173 -23.18 -3.55 7.24
CA LEU A 173 -24.60 -3.23 7.04
C LEU A 173 -25.34 -4.34 6.30
N VAL A 174 -24.67 -5.03 5.37
CA VAL A 174 -25.24 -6.13 4.59
C VAL A 174 -25.30 -7.44 5.36
N SER A 175 -24.35 -7.72 6.26
CA SER A 175 -24.37 -8.94 7.08
C SER A 175 -25.38 -8.88 8.23
N GLY A 176 -25.94 -7.70 8.53
CA GLY A 176 -26.85 -7.52 9.67
C GLY A 176 -26.17 -7.68 11.03
N GLU A 177 -24.84 -7.79 11.05
CA GLU A 177 -24.06 -7.82 12.28
C GLU A 177 -24.06 -6.39 12.85
N SER A 178 -24.93 -6.14 13.84
CA SER A 178 -24.77 -4.99 14.73
C SER A 178 -23.32 -4.95 15.18
N HIS A 179 -22.67 -3.78 15.16
CA HIS A 179 -21.29 -3.58 15.61
C HIS A 179 -20.96 -4.48 16.81
N ALA A 180 -20.45 -5.68 16.57
CA ALA A 180 -19.69 -6.39 17.57
C ALA A 180 -18.51 -5.45 17.76
N VAL A 181 -18.51 -4.75 18.90
CA VAL A 181 -17.44 -3.83 19.29
C VAL A 181 -16.17 -4.63 19.08
N GLN A 182 -15.44 -4.28 18.02
CA GLN A 182 -14.22 -4.98 17.71
C GLN A 182 -13.32 -4.72 18.92
N PRO A 183 -12.81 -5.77 19.57
CA PRO A 183 -11.96 -5.59 20.74
C PRO A 183 -10.83 -4.63 20.37
N GLU A 184 -10.53 -3.67 21.26
CA GLU A 184 -9.44 -2.73 21.05
C GLU A 184 -8.17 -3.53 20.75
N PRO A 185 -7.33 -3.11 19.78
CA PRO A 185 -6.13 -3.87 19.42
C PRO A 185 -5.22 -4.21 20.60
N ALA A 186 -5.23 -3.38 21.65
CA ALA A 186 -4.49 -3.59 22.89
C ALA A 186 -5.06 -4.70 23.79
N ASP A 187 -6.34 -5.04 23.65
CA ASP A 187 -7.05 -6.02 24.47
C ASP A 187 -7.12 -7.41 23.80
N ILE A 188 -6.63 -7.52 22.57
CA ILE A 188 -6.51 -8.80 21.86
C ILE A 188 -5.22 -9.50 22.33
N ALA A 189 -5.35 -10.72 22.85
CA ALA A 189 -4.19 -11.49 23.30
C ALA A 189 -3.39 -12.12 22.14
N GLY A 190 -2.13 -12.47 22.42
CA GLY A 190 -1.30 -13.29 21.55
C GLY A 190 -0.85 -12.61 20.25
N VAL A 191 -0.48 -13.43 19.27
CA VAL A 191 0.12 -12.97 18.00
C VAL A 191 -0.84 -12.09 17.20
N ASP A 192 -2.14 -12.33 17.30
CA ASP A 192 -3.14 -11.58 16.55
C ASP A 192 -3.33 -10.16 17.09
N GLY A 193 -3.28 -9.97 18.41
CA GLY A 193 -3.26 -8.63 19.01
C GLY A 193 -1.99 -7.86 18.67
N LEU A 194 -0.83 -8.52 18.71
CA LEU A 194 0.42 -7.89 18.29
C LEU A 194 0.37 -7.44 16.82
N ARG A 195 -0.19 -8.26 15.93
CA ARG A 195 -0.43 -7.89 14.52
C ARG A 195 -1.42 -6.74 14.40
N ALA A 196 -2.46 -6.70 15.23
CA ALA A 196 -3.44 -5.60 15.24
C ALA A 196 -2.78 -4.29 15.68
N LEU A 197 -1.98 -4.30 16.76
CA LEU A 197 -1.20 -3.16 17.23
C LEU A 197 -0.20 -2.67 16.18
N ALA A 198 0.53 -3.58 15.52
CA ALA A 198 1.46 -3.22 14.46
C ALA A 198 0.76 -2.53 13.27
N ARG A 199 -0.42 -3.02 12.89
CA ARG A 199 -1.24 -2.38 11.84
C ARG A 199 -1.72 -1.00 12.27
N ALA A 200 -2.27 -0.88 13.48
CA ALA A 200 -2.74 0.39 14.02
C ALA A 200 -1.61 1.43 14.12
N LYS A 201 -0.42 1.00 14.56
CA LYS A 201 0.78 1.81 14.61
C LYS A 201 1.15 2.40 13.24
N VAL A 202 1.17 1.58 12.19
CA VAL A 202 1.46 2.07 10.83
C VAL A 202 0.34 2.97 10.32
N GLN A 203 -0.92 2.56 10.50
CA GLN A 203 -2.09 3.30 10.03
C GLN A 203 -2.18 4.71 10.65
N ASN A 204 -1.84 4.85 11.93
CA ASN A 204 -1.93 6.12 12.65
C ASN A 204 -0.60 6.91 12.57
N GLY A 205 0.54 6.22 12.67
CA GLY A 205 1.86 6.84 12.74
C GLY A 205 2.34 7.42 11.42
N VAL A 206 2.07 6.77 10.28
CA VAL A 206 2.52 7.27 8.97
C VAL A 206 1.93 8.65 8.63
N PRO A 207 0.61 8.89 8.78
CA PRO A 207 0.05 10.23 8.59
C PRO A 207 0.66 11.32 9.49
N ILE A 208 0.93 10.98 10.76
CA ILE A 208 1.56 11.93 11.72
C ILE A 208 2.97 12.30 11.25
N LEU A 209 3.78 11.30 10.89
CA LEU A 209 5.13 11.53 10.39
C LEU A 209 5.11 12.38 9.10
N VAL A 210 4.31 11.98 8.11
CA VAL A 210 4.22 12.70 6.82
C VAL A 210 3.70 14.12 7.01
N GLY A 211 2.71 14.33 7.89
CA GLY A 211 2.21 15.66 8.25
C GLY A 211 3.33 16.56 8.78
N ARG A 212 4.12 16.06 9.73
CA ARG A 212 5.25 16.82 10.30
C ARG A 212 6.34 17.13 9.27
N LEU A 213 6.68 16.17 8.42
CA LEU A 213 7.66 16.39 7.36
C LEU A 213 7.20 17.47 6.38
N ARG A 214 5.90 17.56 6.08
CA ARG A 214 5.32 18.62 5.25
C ARG A 214 5.40 19.98 5.92
N GLU A 215 5.06 20.08 7.20
CA GLU A 215 5.18 21.34 7.96
C GLU A 215 6.63 21.83 8.00
N MET A 216 7.58 20.93 8.27
CA MET A 216 9.00 21.25 8.24
C MET A 216 9.45 21.70 6.85
N LEU A 217 9.03 21.01 5.79
CA LEU A 217 9.36 21.39 4.42
C LEU A 217 8.82 22.79 4.08
N TYR A 218 7.59 23.10 4.49
CA TYR A 218 7.00 24.42 4.33
C TYR A 218 7.80 25.52 5.06
N ASP A 219 8.16 25.30 6.32
CA ASP A 219 8.97 26.26 7.08
C ASP A 219 10.37 26.47 6.47
N ILE A 220 10.98 25.42 5.93
CA ILE A 220 12.28 25.48 5.24
C ILE A 220 12.17 26.23 3.92
N GLN A 221 11.13 25.97 3.12
CA GLN A 221 10.88 26.69 1.87
C GLN A 221 10.64 28.18 2.13
N ALA A 222 9.84 28.53 3.14
CA ALA A 222 9.63 29.92 3.53
C ALA A 222 10.94 30.60 3.99
N ALA A 223 11.82 29.86 4.67
CA ALA A 223 13.13 30.38 5.08
C ALA A 223 14.14 30.49 3.92
N LEU A 224 13.90 29.79 2.80
CA LEU A 224 14.70 29.86 1.58
C LEU A 224 14.30 31.03 0.66
N GLU A 225 13.13 31.65 0.82
CA GLU A 225 12.73 32.81 0.00
C GLU A 225 13.79 33.93 -0.04
N PRO A 226 14.35 34.39 1.10
CA PRO A 226 15.42 35.39 1.07
C PRO A 226 16.69 34.89 0.38
N HIS A 227 16.95 33.58 0.39
CA HIS A 227 18.11 32.99 -0.27
C HIS A 227 18.02 33.11 -1.80
N PHE A 228 16.81 32.98 -2.36
CA PHE A 228 16.59 33.22 -3.78
C PHE A 228 16.77 34.70 -4.16
N GLU A 229 16.61 35.62 -3.21
CA GLU A 229 16.94 37.04 -3.36
C GLU A 229 18.43 37.37 -3.11
N GLY A 230 19.27 36.36 -2.90
CA GLY A 230 20.71 36.53 -2.62
C GLY A 230 21.04 36.92 -1.17
N LYS A 231 20.08 36.85 -0.25
CA LYS A 231 20.29 37.11 1.19
C LYS A 231 20.57 35.80 1.94
N ASN A 232 21.16 35.91 3.12
CA ASN A 232 21.38 34.74 3.97
C ASN A 232 20.08 34.28 4.65
N VAL A 233 19.95 32.97 4.83
CA VAL A 233 18.85 32.36 5.60
C VAL A 233 18.99 32.73 7.08
N ALA A 234 17.89 33.11 7.73
CA ALA A 234 17.86 33.42 9.15
C ALA A 234 17.97 32.14 10.02
N LYS A 235 19.20 31.64 10.24
CA LYS A 235 19.52 30.39 10.96
C LYS A 235 18.75 30.24 12.28
N GLY A 236 18.77 31.27 13.13
CA GLY A 236 18.13 31.21 14.46
C GLY A 236 16.60 31.06 14.39
N ALA A 237 15.95 31.78 13.47
CA ALA A 237 14.50 31.70 13.28
C ALA A 237 14.06 30.34 12.72
N LEU A 238 14.84 29.78 11.78
CA LEU A 238 14.55 28.46 11.23
C LEU A 238 14.78 27.35 12.26
N LEU A 239 15.88 27.40 13.02
CA LEU A 239 16.17 26.44 14.10
C LEU A 239 15.03 26.34 15.11
N ALA A 240 14.49 27.48 15.56
CA ALA A 240 13.38 27.52 16.51
C ALA A 240 12.13 26.77 16.02
N LYS A 241 11.95 26.69 14.69
CA LYS A 241 10.83 25.99 14.06
C LYS A 241 11.12 24.51 13.82
N VAL A 242 12.34 24.14 13.41
CA VAL A 242 12.60 22.79 12.87
C VAL A 242 13.38 21.87 13.81
N GLU A 243 14.08 22.38 14.82
CA GLU A 243 14.97 21.57 15.67
C GLU A 243 14.21 20.43 16.39
N HIS A 244 13.15 20.77 17.13
CA HIS A 244 12.35 19.78 17.85
C HIS A 244 11.50 18.90 16.91
N PRO A 245 10.83 19.45 15.87
CA PRO A 245 10.14 18.64 14.89
C PRO A 245 11.04 17.62 14.20
N ALA A 246 12.28 17.98 13.86
CA ALA A 246 13.24 17.08 13.22
C ALA A 246 13.61 15.90 14.13
N ARG A 247 13.92 16.17 15.41
CA ARG A 247 14.19 15.12 16.41
C ARG A 247 13.01 14.16 16.53
N ARG A 248 11.80 14.70 16.64
CA ARG A 248 10.58 13.89 16.79
C ARG A 248 10.28 13.08 15.52
N ALA A 249 10.39 13.68 14.35
CA ALA A 249 10.22 13.00 13.07
C ALA A 249 11.24 11.87 12.90
N ARG A 250 12.50 12.07 13.31
CA ARG A 250 13.51 11.01 13.29
C ARG A 250 13.12 9.84 14.20
N SER A 251 12.73 10.13 15.44
CA SER A 251 12.30 9.09 16.38
C SER A 251 11.08 8.32 15.87
N GLU A 252 10.10 9.00 15.27
CA GLU A 252 8.94 8.35 14.65
C GLU A 252 9.32 7.50 13.44
N LEU A 253 10.18 8.00 12.56
CA LEU A 253 10.68 7.25 11.41
C LEU A 253 11.38 5.96 11.85
N GLN A 254 12.29 6.06 12.83
CA GLN A 254 12.99 4.90 13.38
C GLN A 254 12.01 3.92 14.03
N ASN A 255 11.05 4.42 14.80
CA ASN A 255 10.05 3.60 15.47
C ASN A 255 9.15 2.86 14.45
N LEU A 256 8.83 3.48 13.32
CA LEU A 256 7.96 2.90 12.28
C LEU A 256 8.68 1.92 11.34
N ALA A 257 9.95 2.17 11.03
CA ALA A 257 10.63 1.51 9.91
C ALA A 257 11.80 0.61 10.30
N LEU A 258 12.32 0.71 11.54
CA LEU A 258 13.54 0.01 11.94
C LEU A 258 13.26 -0.98 13.07
N PHE A 259 13.98 -2.12 13.02
CA PHE A 259 14.01 -3.07 14.11
C PHE A 259 14.86 -2.54 15.27
N VAL A 260 14.78 -3.22 16.41
CA VAL A 260 15.64 -2.96 17.57
C VAL A 260 16.81 -3.93 17.51
N GLU A 261 18.03 -3.41 17.66
CA GLU A 261 19.28 -4.17 17.62
C GLU A 261 20.15 -3.87 18.86
N PRO A 262 20.96 -4.84 19.32
CA PRO A 262 21.96 -4.61 20.36
C PRO A 262 22.89 -3.45 19.96
N ASN A 263 23.23 -2.58 20.91
CA ASN A 263 24.14 -1.48 20.65
C ASN A 263 25.58 -2.00 20.58
N SER A 264 26.08 -2.21 19.35
CA SER A 264 27.45 -2.68 19.08
C SER A 264 28.54 -1.70 19.52
N GLN A 265 28.20 -0.44 19.77
CA GLN A 265 29.13 0.59 20.29
C GLN A 265 29.13 0.66 21.82
N SER A 266 28.25 -0.07 22.48
CA SER A 266 28.18 -0.17 23.93
C SER A 266 28.87 -1.44 24.41
N SER A 267 29.73 -1.34 25.42
CA SER A 267 30.24 -2.53 26.13
C SER A 267 29.14 -3.27 26.88
N GLU A 268 28.03 -2.59 27.16
CA GLU A 268 26.86 -3.14 27.83
C GLU A 268 25.87 -3.72 26.80
N THR A 269 25.70 -5.04 26.83
CA THR A 269 24.84 -5.81 25.90
C THR A 269 23.34 -5.58 26.09
N TRP A 270 22.93 -4.98 27.22
CA TRP A 270 21.52 -4.66 27.50
C TRP A 270 21.04 -3.37 26.83
N ARG A 271 21.96 -2.51 26.37
CA ARG A 271 21.60 -1.31 25.62
C ARG A 271 21.22 -1.68 24.21
N VAL A 272 20.02 -1.31 23.80
CA VAL A 272 19.51 -1.51 22.46
C VAL A 272 19.28 -0.17 21.76
N HIS A 273 19.31 -0.19 20.44
CA HIS A 273 19.02 0.98 19.61
C HIS A 273 18.24 0.56 18.36
N SER A 274 17.69 1.53 17.64
CA SER A 274 17.11 1.25 16.33
C SER A 274 18.20 0.84 15.35
N ALA A 275 17.94 -0.22 14.59
CA ALA A 275 18.76 -0.65 13.46
C ALA A 275 19.03 0.50 12.49
N LEU A 276 20.03 0.34 11.64
CA LEU A 276 20.34 1.32 10.60
C LEU A 276 19.53 1.05 9.33
N PHE A 277 19.20 2.12 8.61
CA PHE A 277 18.73 1.97 7.24
C PHE A 277 19.86 1.40 6.36
N PRO A 278 19.54 0.65 5.29
CA PRO A 278 20.54 0.16 4.36
C PRO A 278 21.41 1.30 3.84
N HIS A 279 22.73 1.08 3.83
CA HIS A 279 23.69 2.09 3.42
C HIS A 279 23.44 2.58 1.97
N GLY A 280 23.51 3.89 1.76
CA GLY A 280 23.22 4.56 0.50
C GLY A 280 21.73 4.72 0.19
N SER A 281 20.82 4.17 1.01
CA SER A 281 19.38 4.26 0.74
C SER A 281 18.85 5.69 0.93
N GLN A 282 17.78 6.03 0.22
CA GLN A 282 17.14 7.33 0.37
C GLN A 282 16.57 7.52 1.79
N TRP A 283 16.11 6.46 2.44
CA TRP A 283 15.66 6.53 3.83
C TRP A 283 16.79 6.74 4.84
N GLU A 284 18.00 6.24 4.59
CA GLU A 284 19.19 6.61 5.35
C GLU A 284 19.45 8.12 5.25
N LYS A 285 19.39 8.68 4.03
CA LYS A 285 19.56 10.13 3.82
C LYS A 285 18.52 10.95 4.57
N VAL A 286 17.24 10.54 4.53
CA VAL A 286 16.18 11.19 5.32
C VAL A 286 16.51 11.16 6.81
N SER A 287 16.89 10.00 7.34
CA SER A 287 17.26 9.84 8.75
C SER A 287 18.44 10.74 9.15
N MET A 288 19.43 10.89 8.27
CA MET A 288 20.60 11.75 8.48
C MET A 288 20.27 13.24 8.40
N VAL A 289 19.43 13.64 7.44
CA VAL A 289 18.92 15.02 7.36
C VAL A 289 18.14 15.38 8.62
N LEU A 290 17.25 14.51 9.10
CA LEU A 290 16.50 14.75 10.33
C LEU A 290 17.39 14.78 11.58
N TYR A 291 18.44 13.96 11.62
CA TYR A 291 19.45 14.00 12.68
C TYR A 291 20.15 15.36 12.70
N LYS A 292 20.69 15.79 11.56
CA LYS A 292 21.42 17.05 11.42
C LYS A 292 20.54 18.28 11.65
N LEU A 293 19.30 18.28 11.14
CA LEU A 293 18.31 19.34 11.42
C LEU A 293 18.00 19.45 12.93
N GLY A 294 18.02 18.33 13.65
CA GLY A 294 17.82 18.28 15.09
C GLY A 294 19.04 18.68 15.91
N GLY A 295 20.24 18.81 15.33
CA GLY A 295 21.48 19.16 16.02
C GLY A 295 21.91 20.58 15.68
N ARG A 296 21.67 21.56 16.57
CA ARG A 296 22.02 22.97 16.33
C ARG A 296 23.48 23.19 15.93
N GLU A 297 24.38 22.46 16.57
CA GLU A 297 25.83 22.56 16.36
C GLU A 297 26.28 21.95 15.03
N ASP A 298 25.47 21.07 14.44
CA ASP A 298 25.80 20.37 13.19
C ASP A 298 25.41 21.19 11.94
N TRP A 299 24.78 22.35 12.12
CA TRP A 299 24.31 23.18 11.01
C TRP A 299 25.46 23.95 10.37
N PRO A 300 25.53 23.99 9.03
CA PRO A 300 26.52 24.79 8.31
C PRO A 300 26.52 26.27 8.72
N ASP A 301 27.58 26.96 8.34
CA ASP A 301 27.69 28.40 8.45
C ASP A 301 26.66 29.11 7.58
N ALA A 302 26.38 30.38 7.91
CA ALA A 302 25.33 31.16 7.25
C ALA A 302 25.46 31.23 5.72
N LYS A 303 26.70 31.16 5.20
CA LYS A 303 27.00 31.20 3.75
C LYS A 303 26.59 29.91 3.02
N ASP A 304 26.74 28.77 3.68
CA ASP A 304 26.48 27.45 3.09
C ASP A 304 25.10 26.89 3.47
N LEU A 305 24.43 27.51 4.44
CA LEU A 305 23.14 27.08 4.96
C LEU A 305 22.07 26.97 3.86
N GLY A 306 21.93 27.99 3.00
CA GLY A 306 20.95 27.98 1.91
C GLY A 306 21.20 26.86 0.90
N LEU A 307 22.46 26.65 0.51
CA LEU A 307 22.86 25.59 -0.41
C LEU A 307 22.64 24.19 0.18
N TRP A 308 22.96 23.99 1.46
CA TRP A 308 22.71 22.73 2.16
C TRP A 308 21.21 22.41 2.26
N LEU A 309 20.39 23.40 2.60
CA LEU A 309 18.94 23.24 2.65
C LEU A 309 18.38 22.83 1.28
N LEU A 310 18.86 23.46 0.20
CA LEU A 310 18.35 23.24 -1.15
C LEU A 310 18.84 21.93 -1.78
N LYS A 311 20.09 21.54 -1.54
CA LYS A 311 20.70 20.34 -2.15
C LYS A 311 20.45 19.06 -1.36
N ASP A 312 20.44 19.14 -0.04
CA ASP A 312 20.41 17.96 0.82
C ASP A 312 19.06 17.81 1.55
N VAL A 313 18.57 18.90 2.14
CA VAL A 313 17.41 18.82 3.04
C VAL A 313 16.09 18.72 2.28
N VAL A 314 15.82 19.67 1.38
CA VAL A 314 14.57 19.73 0.59
C VAL A 314 14.35 18.42 -0.19
N PRO A 315 15.33 17.90 -0.96
CA PRO A 315 15.11 16.67 -1.72
C PRO A 315 14.85 15.44 -0.84
N ALA A 316 15.49 15.35 0.34
CA ALA A 316 15.24 14.26 1.27
C ALA A 316 13.82 14.32 1.84
N LEU A 317 13.35 15.50 2.25
CA LEU A 317 11.98 15.66 2.75
C LEU A 317 10.94 15.42 1.65
N GLU A 318 11.18 15.90 0.42
CA GLU A 318 10.31 15.66 -0.74
C GLU A 318 10.19 14.18 -1.07
N PHE A 319 11.31 13.45 -1.06
CA PHE A 319 11.32 11.99 -1.21
C PHE A 319 10.44 11.32 -0.14
N ALA A 320 10.61 11.70 1.13
CA ALA A 320 9.89 11.08 2.25
C ALA A 320 8.37 11.30 2.20
N ILE A 321 7.91 12.46 1.72
CA ILE A 321 6.48 12.77 1.58
C ILE A 321 5.87 12.29 0.25
N GLY A 322 6.68 11.72 -0.64
CA GLY A 322 6.27 11.29 -1.98
C GLY A 322 5.96 12.44 -2.94
N ALA A 323 6.54 13.63 -2.70
CA ALA A 323 6.44 14.74 -3.64
C ALA A 323 7.32 14.46 -4.87
N LYS A 324 6.90 14.97 -6.03
CA LYS A 324 7.82 15.03 -7.18
C LYS A 324 8.97 15.95 -6.80
N PRO A 325 10.23 15.60 -7.12
CA PRO A 325 11.37 16.46 -6.82
C PRO A 325 11.10 17.84 -7.42
N SER A 326 11.16 18.89 -6.60
CA SER A 326 11.09 20.25 -7.11
C SER A 326 12.24 20.42 -8.11
N LYS A 327 11.91 20.89 -9.31
CA LYS A 327 12.92 21.22 -10.31
C LYS A 327 13.71 22.40 -9.77
N GLY A 328 14.79 22.12 -9.06
CA GLY A 328 15.83 23.10 -8.77
C GLY A 328 16.28 23.72 -10.10
N ALA A 329 16.31 25.05 -10.12
CA ALA A 329 16.70 25.87 -11.24
C ALA A 329 18.02 25.38 -11.89
N SER A 330 17.94 25.30 -13.22
CA SER A 330 18.96 25.28 -14.27
C SER A 330 20.41 24.92 -13.93
N LYS A 331 20.91 23.89 -14.61
CA LYS A 331 22.19 23.99 -15.31
C LYS A 331 21.91 24.46 -16.74
N GLU A 332 22.14 25.74 -16.98
CA GLU A 332 22.75 26.28 -18.20
C GLU A 332 23.72 27.38 -17.77
#